data_AF-A0A545TKZ2-F1
#
_entry.id   AF-A0A545TKZ2-F1
#
_cell.length_a   1.000
_cell.length_b   1.000
_cell.length_c   1.000
_cell.angle_alpha   90.00
_cell.angle_beta   90.00
_cell.angle_gamma   90.00
#
_symmetry.space_group_name_H-M   'P 1'
#
loop_
_entity.id
_entity.type
_entity.pdbx_description
1 polymer ?
#
loop_
_entity_poly.entity_id
_entity_poly.type
_entity_poly.pdbx_seq_one_letter_code
_entity_poly.pdbx_strand_id
1 'polypeptide(L)'
;MVRADDSPVCSEDILEMKKTAGIACLSVSFAMLWVPLGQQVFLIEHWMKVGTFMAPFLLFIALTFRQEARLRPTVDVRAVALLLLIAYIAHQFEEHWVDIYGNNYSFKPYLNATVLESLGAAENARPVLSDAGVFVINTSLVWLVAALAIWRGPDQVFPTLCMAAIVVVNALTHLGAWSVRGDYNPGLLTASILFLPIGLTTYLWIFRSGVARWQAIAASLGWGGLAHVIMIGGMILSGWLQTISEITYFALLVGWSILPVFLFRAEK
;
A
#
# COMPACT_ATOMS: atom_id res chain seq x y z
N MET A 1 -29.66 -5.03 -47.62
CA MET A 1 -28.40 -5.60 -47.08
C MET A 1 -27.51 -4.42 -46.72
N VAL A 2 -27.67 -3.87 -45.52
CA VAL A 2 -26.92 -2.69 -45.06
C VAL A 2 -25.65 -3.21 -44.39
N ARG A 3 -24.48 -2.87 -44.95
CA ARG A 3 -23.19 -3.10 -44.30
C ARG A 3 -23.09 -2.12 -43.13
N ALA A 4 -23.05 -2.66 -41.92
CA ALA A 4 -22.56 -1.92 -40.77
C ALA A 4 -21.08 -1.64 -41.01
N ASP A 5 -20.78 -0.37 -41.22
CA ASP A 5 -19.43 0.19 -41.24
C ASP A 5 -18.97 0.30 -39.79
N ASP A 6 -18.51 -0.83 -39.22
CA ASP A 6 -17.88 -0.86 -37.91
C ASP A 6 -16.46 -0.28 -38.06
N SER A 7 -16.36 1.05 -38.11
CA SER A 7 -15.07 1.73 -38.12
C SER A 7 -14.32 1.45 -36.79
N PRO A 8 -13.12 0.83 -36.82
CA PRO A 8 -12.37 0.45 -35.61
C PRO A 8 -11.84 1.64 -34.79
N VAL A 9 -11.95 2.85 -35.33
CA VAL A 9 -11.40 4.11 -34.78
C VAL A 9 -12.04 4.47 -33.42
N CYS A 10 -13.27 4.03 -33.13
CA CYS A 10 -13.97 4.43 -31.90
C CYS A 10 -13.46 3.72 -30.62
N SER A 11 -12.82 2.55 -30.72
CA SER A 11 -12.51 1.73 -29.53
C SER A 11 -11.19 2.08 -28.84
N GLU A 12 -10.15 2.43 -29.59
CA GLU A 12 -8.84 2.81 -29.05
C GLU A 12 -8.89 4.19 -28.40
N ASP A 13 -9.55 5.16 -29.04
CA ASP A 13 -9.73 6.51 -28.51
C ASP A 13 -10.48 6.51 -27.17
N ILE A 14 -11.52 5.68 -27.04
CA ILE A 14 -12.26 5.52 -25.78
C ILE A 14 -11.36 4.92 -24.68
N LEU A 15 -10.49 3.97 -25.03
CA LEU A 15 -9.59 3.34 -24.06
C LEU A 15 -8.52 4.33 -23.58
N GLU A 16 -7.91 5.10 -24.49
CA GLU A 16 -6.93 6.12 -24.14
C GLU A 16 -7.57 7.24 -23.31
N MET A 17 -8.78 7.70 -23.67
CA MET A 17 -9.52 8.67 -22.87
C MET A 17 -9.77 8.16 -21.43
N LYS A 18 -10.16 6.90 -21.27
CA LYS A 18 -10.35 6.29 -19.93
C LYS A 18 -9.05 6.22 -19.12
N LYS A 19 -7.92 5.91 -19.75
CA LYS A 19 -6.61 5.90 -19.09
C LYS A 19 -6.22 7.31 -18.64
N THR A 20 -6.31 8.30 -19.52
CA THR A 20 -5.98 9.69 -19.21
C THR A 20 -6.86 10.25 -18.09
N ALA A 21 -8.17 9.99 -18.13
CA ALA A 21 -9.09 10.37 -17.07
C ALA A 21 -8.74 9.70 -15.73
N GLY A 22 -8.39 8.40 -15.76
CA GLY A 22 -7.96 7.66 -14.56
C GLY A 22 -6.70 8.25 -13.91
N ILE A 23 -5.69 8.59 -14.72
CA ILE A 23 -4.46 9.25 -14.24
C ILE A 23 -4.81 10.61 -13.63
N ALA A 24 -5.57 11.44 -14.34
CA ALA A 24 -5.94 12.77 -13.86
C ALA A 24 -6.68 12.70 -12.52
N CYS A 25 -7.69 11.82 -12.41
CA CYS A 25 -8.42 11.61 -11.16
C CYS A 25 -7.51 11.15 -10.02
N LEU A 26 -6.61 10.19 -10.28
CA LEU A 26 -5.68 9.69 -9.27
C LEU A 26 -4.69 10.78 -8.83
N SER A 27 -4.11 11.52 -9.78
CA SER A 27 -3.18 12.61 -9.51
C SER A 27 -3.84 13.73 -8.71
N VAL A 28 -5.07 14.14 -9.08
CA VAL A 28 -5.82 15.16 -8.33
C VAL A 28 -6.16 14.67 -6.92
N SER A 29 -6.69 13.45 -6.79
CA SER A 29 -7.06 12.89 -5.49
C SER A 29 -5.85 12.75 -4.57
N PHE A 30 -4.72 12.29 -5.10
CA PHE A 30 -3.48 12.19 -4.33
C PHE A 30 -2.96 13.58 -3.97
N ALA A 31 -2.93 14.53 -4.91
CA ALA A 31 -2.53 15.90 -4.64
C ALA A 31 -3.38 16.56 -3.54
N MET A 32 -4.68 16.28 -3.46
CA MET A 32 -5.55 16.78 -2.39
C MET A 32 -5.14 16.33 -0.98
N LEU A 33 -4.36 15.26 -0.83
CA LEU A 33 -3.78 14.89 0.47
C LEU A 33 -2.64 15.82 0.90
N TRP A 34 -2.03 16.51 -0.07
CA TRP A 34 -0.77 17.24 0.10
C TRP A 34 -0.90 18.75 -0.06
N VAL A 35 -1.82 19.23 -0.88
CA VAL A 35 -2.01 20.67 -1.13
C VAL A 35 -2.42 21.35 0.19
N PRO A 36 -1.81 22.49 0.58
CA PRO A 36 -2.10 23.17 1.83
C PRO A 36 -3.45 23.92 1.78
N LEU A 37 -4.56 23.19 1.75
CA LEU A 37 -5.92 23.74 1.79
C LEU A 37 -6.45 23.89 3.23
N GLY A 38 -5.57 23.80 4.24
CA GLY A 38 -5.91 23.86 5.66
C GLY A 38 -6.30 22.50 6.31
N GLN A 39 -6.36 21.44 5.52
CA GLN A 39 -6.72 20.08 5.93
C GLN A 39 -5.54 19.23 6.47
N GLN A 40 -4.30 19.69 6.29
CA GLN A 40 -3.10 18.89 6.58
C GLN A 40 -3.00 18.45 8.04
N VAL A 41 -3.26 19.36 9.00
CA VAL A 41 -3.23 19.03 10.44
C VAL A 41 -4.24 17.93 10.76
N PHE A 42 -5.48 18.10 10.28
CA PHE A 42 -6.52 17.10 10.43
C PHE A 42 -6.12 15.75 9.83
N LEU A 43 -5.55 15.73 8.62
CA LEU A 43 -5.14 14.49 7.97
C LEU A 43 -3.99 13.82 8.71
N ILE A 44 -2.96 14.56 9.13
CA ILE A 44 -1.84 13.99 9.90
C ILE A 44 -2.35 13.31 11.18
N GLU A 45 -3.34 13.89 11.85
CA GLU A 45 -3.87 13.35 13.11
C GLU A 45 -4.93 12.26 12.93
N HIS A 46 -5.66 12.24 11.80
CA HIS A 46 -6.88 11.45 11.67
C HIS A 46 -7.00 10.62 10.38
N TRP A 47 -5.95 10.55 9.55
CA TRP A 47 -5.97 9.77 8.30
C TRP A 47 -6.38 8.31 8.50
N MET A 48 -5.96 7.66 9.60
CA MET A 48 -6.31 6.27 9.89
C MET A 48 -7.82 6.11 10.08
N LYS A 49 -8.48 7.07 10.73
CA LYS A 49 -9.94 7.07 10.90
C LYS A 49 -10.63 7.21 9.57
N VAL A 50 -10.13 8.10 8.70
CA VAL A 50 -10.64 8.26 7.32
C VAL A 50 -10.55 6.92 6.60
N GLY A 51 -9.39 6.26 6.64
CA GLY A 51 -9.20 4.93 6.06
C GLY A 51 -10.20 3.91 6.63
N THR A 52 -10.30 3.79 7.96
CA THR A 52 -11.19 2.85 8.63
C THR A 52 -12.66 3.04 8.22
N PHE A 53 -13.14 4.30 8.19
CA PHE A 53 -14.52 4.58 7.78
C PHE A 53 -14.76 4.37 6.28
N MET A 54 -13.73 4.41 5.44
CA MET A 54 -13.82 4.07 4.02
C MET A 54 -13.90 2.55 3.76
N ALA A 55 -13.39 1.70 4.67
CA ALA A 55 -13.28 0.26 4.45
C ALA A 55 -14.60 -0.45 4.06
N PRO A 56 -15.78 -0.16 4.69
CA PRO A 56 -17.04 -0.78 4.28
C PRO A 56 -17.46 -0.42 2.84
N PHE A 57 -17.21 0.82 2.41
CA PHE A 57 -17.49 1.27 1.04
C PHE A 57 -16.56 0.59 0.04
N LEU A 58 -15.26 0.49 0.37
CA LEU A 58 -14.29 -0.24 -0.45
C LEU A 58 -14.65 -1.72 -0.56
N LEU A 59 -15.13 -2.34 0.53
CA LEU A 59 -15.59 -3.73 0.52
C LEU A 59 -16.82 -3.89 -0.38
N PHE A 60 -17.79 -2.99 -0.29
CA PHE A 60 -18.95 -3.00 -1.18
C PHE A 60 -18.52 -2.91 -2.66
N ILE A 61 -17.62 -2.00 -3.00
CA ILE A 61 -17.06 -1.86 -4.35
C ILE A 61 -16.35 -3.16 -4.81
N ALA A 62 -15.58 -3.79 -3.93
CA ALA A 62 -14.89 -5.05 -4.23
C ALA A 62 -15.87 -6.19 -4.56
N LEU A 63 -16.98 -6.25 -3.82
CA LEU A 63 -18.04 -7.23 -4.06
C LEU A 63 -18.77 -6.98 -5.38
N THR A 64 -18.93 -5.73 -5.80
CA THR A 64 -19.51 -5.39 -7.10
C THR A 64 -18.62 -5.84 -8.26
N PHE A 65 -17.31 -5.61 -8.21
CA PHE A 65 -16.39 -6.07 -9.27
C PHE A 65 -16.36 -7.60 -9.40
N ARG A 66 -16.44 -8.32 -8.27
CA ARG A 66 -16.52 -9.79 -8.28
C ARG A 66 -17.75 -10.32 -9.05
N GLN A 67 -18.86 -9.58 -9.08
CA GLN A 67 -20.04 -10.00 -9.85
C GLN A 67 -19.77 -9.95 -11.36
N GLU A 68 -19.05 -8.94 -11.84
CA GLU A 68 -18.63 -8.86 -13.25
C GLU A 68 -17.68 -10.00 -13.60
N ALA A 69 -16.74 -10.33 -12.72
CA ALA A 69 -15.80 -11.42 -12.91
C ALA A 69 -16.48 -12.80 -12.92
N ARG A 70 -17.60 -13.04 -12.22
CA ARG A 70 -18.31 -14.34 -12.34
C ARG A 70 -18.78 -14.66 -13.76
N LEU A 71 -18.89 -13.65 -14.63
CA LEU A 71 -19.22 -13.83 -16.05
C LEU A 71 -18.01 -14.28 -16.90
N ARG A 72 -16.77 -14.26 -16.36
CA ARG A 72 -15.53 -14.68 -17.02
C ARG A 72 -14.63 -15.47 -16.05
N PRO A 73 -14.21 -16.71 -16.33
CA PRO A 73 -13.51 -17.57 -15.36
C PRO A 73 -12.07 -17.16 -14.96
N THR A 74 -11.71 -15.88 -15.07
CA THR A 74 -10.39 -15.31 -14.74
C THR A 74 -10.37 -14.68 -13.35
N VAL A 75 -9.17 -14.56 -12.76
CA VAL A 75 -8.95 -13.86 -11.49
C VAL A 75 -9.26 -12.37 -11.64
N ASP A 76 -10.11 -11.83 -10.77
CA ASP A 76 -10.35 -10.39 -10.68
C ASP A 76 -9.24 -9.70 -9.87
N VAL A 77 -8.19 -9.28 -10.58
CA VAL A 77 -7.01 -8.61 -10.01
C VAL A 77 -7.40 -7.31 -9.30
N ARG A 78 -8.45 -6.62 -9.74
CA ARG A 78 -8.91 -5.37 -9.12
C ARG A 78 -9.60 -5.65 -7.78
N ALA A 79 -10.47 -6.65 -7.72
CA ALA A 79 -11.09 -7.07 -6.46
C ALA A 79 -10.03 -7.54 -5.45
N VAL A 80 -8.98 -8.26 -5.91
CA VAL A 80 -7.84 -8.63 -5.07
C VAL A 80 -7.12 -7.39 -4.50
N ALA A 81 -6.82 -6.40 -5.34
CA ALA A 81 -6.17 -5.18 -4.90
C ALA A 81 -6.98 -4.42 -3.84
N LEU A 82 -8.31 -4.38 -3.99
CA LEU A 82 -9.20 -3.79 -2.97
C LEU A 82 -9.18 -4.58 -1.66
N LEU A 83 -9.21 -5.91 -1.71
CA LEU A 83 -9.14 -6.74 -0.51
C LEU A 83 -7.81 -6.56 0.24
N LEU A 84 -6.70 -6.42 -0.48
CA LEU A 84 -5.40 -6.09 0.11
C LEU A 84 -5.43 -4.70 0.78
N LEU A 85 -6.04 -3.69 0.16
CA LEU A 85 -6.19 -2.35 0.76
C LEU A 85 -7.06 -2.38 2.02
N ILE A 86 -8.20 -3.09 1.98
CA ILE A 86 -9.10 -3.24 3.13
C ILE A 86 -8.37 -3.94 4.28
N ALA A 87 -7.63 -5.01 3.98
CA ALA A 87 -6.79 -5.68 4.96
C ALA A 87 -5.80 -4.69 5.57
N TYR A 88 -5.10 -3.91 4.73
CA TYR A 88 -4.14 -2.91 5.19
C TYR A 88 -4.76 -1.83 6.08
N ILE A 89 -5.94 -1.32 5.74
CA ILE A 89 -6.66 -0.36 6.57
C ILE A 89 -7.01 -0.95 7.94
N ALA A 90 -7.41 -2.23 8.00
CA ALA A 90 -7.69 -2.90 9.27
C ALA A 90 -6.43 -3.09 10.13
N HIS A 91 -5.26 -3.25 9.52
CA HIS A 91 -3.99 -3.26 10.23
C HIS A 91 -3.55 -1.87 10.69
N GLN A 92 -3.70 -0.85 9.85
CA GLN A 92 -3.47 0.55 10.22
C GLN A 92 -4.37 1.00 11.38
N PHE A 93 -5.56 0.42 11.51
CA PHE A 93 -6.41 0.62 12.69
C PHE A 93 -5.72 0.13 13.97
N GLU A 94 -5.15 -1.07 13.97
CA GLU A 94 -4.44 -1.62 15.13
C GLU A 94 -3.18 -0.80 15.47
N GLU A 95 -2.40 -0.41 14.46
CA GLU A 95 -1.15 0.33 14.66
C GLU A 95 -1.36 1.79 15.10
N HIS A 96 -2.31 2.47 14.45
CA HIS A 96 -2.40 3.93 14.48
C HIS A 96 -3.70 4.46 15.07
N TRP A 97 -4.68 3.61 15.37
CA TRP A 97 -5.86 4.03 16.12
C TRP A 97 -5.90 3.38 17.50
N VAL A 98 -6.23 2.09 17.59
CA VAL A 98 -6.38 1.38 18.87
C VAL A 98 -5.78 -0.02 18.76
N ASP A 99 -4.80 -0.32 19.61
CA ASP A 99 -4.20 -1.65 19.67
C ASP A 99 -5.06 -2.66 20.45
N ILE A 100 -4.60 -3.91 20.55
CA ILE A 100 -5.36 -4.98 21.22
C ILE A 100 -5.55 -4.77 22.73
N TYR A 101 -4.76 -3.88 23.34
CA TYR A 101 -4.83 -3.53 24.76
C TYR A 101 -5.64 -2.25 25.00
N GLY A 102 -6.14 -1.62 23.93
CA GLY A 102 -6.91 -0.38 24.01
C GLY A 102 -6.04 0.88 24.03
N ASN A 103 -4.72 0.79 23.81
CA ASN A 103 -3.88 1.97 23.74
C ASN A 103 -4.08 2.69 22.42
N ASN A 104 -4.10 4.02 22.47
CA ASN A 104 -4.22 4.83 21.27
C ASN A 104 -2.85 5.11 20.65
N TYR A 105 -2.72 4.93 19.33
CA TYR A 105 -1.55 5.34 18.53
C TYR A 105 -0.21 4.76 19.04
N SER A 106 -0.18 3.48 19.42
CA SER A 106 0.98 2.87 20.11
C SER A 106 2.13 2.47 19.18
N PHE A 107 1.91 2.33 17.86
CA PHE A 107 2.97 1.89 16.94
C PHE A 107 4.15 2.86 16.84
N LYS A 108 3.89 4.17 16.67
CA LYS A 108 4.97 5.17 16.53
C LYS A 108 5.90 5.19 17.76
N PRO A 109 5.38 5.25 19.01
CA PRO A 109 6.23 5.10 20.20
C PRO A 109 7.02 3.79 20.23
N TYR A 110 6.37 2.65 19.93
CA TYR A 110 7.03 1.34 19.90
C TYR A 110 8.20 1.30 18.90
N LEU A 111 7.96 1.75 17.66
CA LEU A 111 8.98 1.75 16.61
C LEU A 111 10.14 2.67 16.97
N ASN A 112 9.85 3.89 17.44
CA ASN A 112 10.90 4.82 17.86
C ASN A 112 11.77 4.24 18.97
N ALA A 113 11.17 3.67 20.02
CA ALA A 113 11.91 3.03 21.10
C ALA A 113 12.79 1.89 20.58
N THR A 114 12.23 1.01 19.75
CA THR A 114 12.93 -0.16 19.19
C THR A 114 14.12 0.24 18.32
N VAL A 115 13.94 1.23 17.44
CA VAL A 115 15.02 1.69 16.55
C VAL A 115 16.10 2.44 17.33
N LEU A 116 15.72 3.32 18.27
CA LEU A 116 16.67 4.07 19.08
C LEU A 116 17.50 3.16 19.99
N GLU A 117 16.88 2.16 20.61
CA GLU A 117 17.56 1.10 21.37
C GLU A 117 18.59 0.38 20.49
N SER A 118 18.18 -0.03 19.29
CA SER A 118 19.06 -0.73 18.33
C SER A 118 20.23 0.14 17.84
N LEU A 119 20.08 1.46 17.85
CA LEU A 119 21.12 2.42 17.51
C LEU A 119 22.01 2.80 18.71
N GLY A 120 21.72 2.30 19.91
CA GLY A 120 22.44 2.68 21.14
C GLY A 120 22.24 4.15 21.52
N ALA A 121 21.09 4.72 21.16
CA ALA A 121 20.81 6.13 21.42
C ALA A 121 20.50 6.39 22.90
N ALA A 122 20.77 7.62 23.36
CA ALA A 122 20.44 8.04 24.73
C ALA A 122 18.92 8.11 24.95
N GLU A 123 18.45 8.03 26.21
CA GLU A 123 17.01 8.02 26.54
C GLU A 123 16.23 9.23 26.01
N ASN A 124 16.87 10.39 25.88
CA ASN A 124 16.27 11.63 25.37
C ASN A 124 16.60 11.89 23.89
N ALA A 125 16.98 10.85 23.16
CA ALA A 125 17.20 10.91 21.73
C ALA A 125 15.95 11.39 21.00
N ARG A 126 16.17 12.19 19.95
CA ARG A 126 15.09 12.62 19.06
C ARG A 126 14.42 11.40 18.42
N PRO A 127 13.08 11.39 18.28
CA PRO A 127 12.39 10.33 17.56
C PRO A 127 12.83 10.25 16.10
N VAL A 128 12.93 9.02 15.59
CA VAL A 128 13.31 8.70 14.21
C VAL A 128 12.12 8.87 13.26
N LEU A 129 10.90 8.64 13.77
CA LEU A 129 9.64 8.73 13.03
C LEU A 129 8.73 9.82 13.63
N SER A 130 8.42 10.82 12.80
CA SER A 130 7.49 11.91 13.07
C SER A 130 6.04 11.56 12.68
N ASP A 131 5.05 12.33 13.15
CA ASP A 131 3.64 12.14 12.76
C ASP A 131 3.40 12.38 11.28
N ALA A 132 4.05 13.40 10.71
CA ALA A 132 4.05 13.62 9.27
C ALA A 132 4.66 12.43 8.53
N GLY A 133 5.76 11.86 9.04
CA GLY A 133 6.37 10.64 8.49
C GLY A 133 5.42 9.44 8.49
N VAL A 134 4.70 9.20 9.59
CA VAL A 134 3.67 8.13 9.66
C VAL A 134 2.61 8.34 8.59
N PHE A 135 2.05 9.55 8.50
CA PHE A 135 1.04 9.89 7.52
C PHE A 135 1.54 9.68 6.08
N VAL A 136 2.74 10.14 5.76
CA VAL A 136 3.31 10.03 4.42
C VAL A 136 3.59 8.60 4.05
N ILE A 137 4.28 7.85 4.90
CA ILE A 137 4.60 6.45 4.63
C ILE A 137 3.33 5.67 4.29
N ASN A 138 2.28 5.83 5.10
CA ASN A 138 1.03 5.10 4.91
C ASN A 138 0.26 5.56 3.65
N THR A 139 0.14 6.86 3.41
CA THR A 139 -0.63 7.34 2.25
C THR A 139 0.11 7.17 0.93
N SER A 140 1.44 7.30 0.90
CA SER A 140 2.22 7.11 -0.33
C SER A 140 2.55 5.64 -0.59
N LEU A 141 3.05 4.90 0.40
CA LEU A 141 3.52 3.54 0.15
C LEU A 141 2.37 2.54 0.13
N VAL A 142 1.29 2.79 0.88
CA VAL A 142 0.16 1.86 0.95
C VAL A 142 -0.97 2.33 0.05
N TRP A 143 -1.53 3.52 0.33
CA TRP A 143 -2.78 3.92 -0.34
C TRP A 143 -2.56 4.22 -1.82
N LEU A 144 -1.49 4.92 -2.18
CA LEU A 144 -1.17 5.17 -3.59
C LEU A 144 -0.82 3.89 -4.34
N VAL A 145 -0.02 2.98 -3.76
CA VAL A 145 0.30 1.69 -4.42
C VAL A 145 -0.97 0.85 -4.61
N ALA A 146 -1.84 0.80 -3.61
CA ALA A 146 -3.14 0.14 -3.74
C ALA A 146 -4.03 0.81 -4.81
N ALA A 147 -4.09 2.14 -4.85
CA ALA A 147 -4.85 2.87 -5.85
C ALA A 147 -4.33 2.59 -7.28
N LEU A 148 -3.01 2.55 -7.46
CA LEU A 148 -2.37 2.16 -8.71
C LEU A 148 -2.69 0.70 -9.07
N ALA A 149 -2.71 -0.22 -8.10
CA ALA A 149 -3.10 -1.61 -8.29
C ALA A 149 -4.58 -1.78 -8.69
N ILE A 150 -5.48 -1.00 -8.08
CA ILE A 150 -6.91 -1.00 -8.42
C ILE A 150 -7.13 -0.44 -9.83
N TRP A 151 -6.44 0.65 -10.17
CA TRP A 151 -6.54 1.30 -11.47
C TRP A 151 -5.95 0.44 -12.58
N ARG A 152 -4.70 -0.05 -12.43
CA ARG A 152 -3.96 -0.82 -13.45
C ARG A 152 -4.28 -2.31 -13.44
N GLY A 153 -4.86 -2.85 -12.37
CA GLY A 153 -5.10 -4.28 -12.18
C GLY A 153 -5.68 -5.03 -13.38
N PRO A 154 -6.67 -4.48 -14.12
CA PRO A 154 -7.20 -5.14 -15.32
C PRO A 154 -6.19 -5.34 -16.46
N ASP A 155 -5.19 -4.48 -16.55
CA ASP A 155 -4.19 -4.50 -17.63
C ASP A 155 -2.81 -4.99 -17.16
N GLN A 156 -2.51 -4.85 -15.87
CA GLN A 156 -1.20 -5.14 -15.27
C GLN A 156 -1.38 -5.70 -13.87
N VAL A 157 -0.90 -6.93 -13.67
CA VAL A 157 -0.94 -7.59 -12.36
C VAL A 157 0.17 -7.12 -11.41
N PHE A 158 1.27 -6.57 -11.94
CA PHE A 158 2.48 -6.30 -11.15
C PHE A 158 2.25 -5.31 -10.00
N PRO A 159 1.53 -4.18 -10.15
CA PRO A 159 1.18 -3.32 -9.03
C PRO A 159 0.41 -4.05 -7.90
N THR A 160 -0.50 -4.97 -8.24
CA THR A 160 -1.20 -5.80 -7.24
C THR A 160 -0.26 -6.77 -6.53
N LEU A 161 0.72 -7.34 -7.23
CA LEU A 161 1.77 -8.15 -6.61
C LEU A 161 2.64 -7.31 -5.67
N CYS A 162 2.99 -6.07 -6.04
CA CYS A 162 3.71 -5.15 -5.16
C CYS A 162 2.90 -4.78 -3.90
N MET A 163 1.59 -4.59 -4.04
CA MET A 163 0.70 -4.40 -2.89
C MET A 163 0.66 -5.65 -1.99
N ALA A 164 0.59 -6.85 -2.57
CA ALA A 164 0.70 -8.09 -1.81
C ALA A 164 2.06 -8.24 -1.13
N ALA A 165 3.14 -7.76 -1.75
CA ALA A 165 4.47 -7.72 -1.16
C ALA A 165 4.52 -6.80 0.06
N ILE A 166 3.94 -5.60 -0.02
CA ILE A 166 3.82 -4.68 1.12
C ILE A 166 3.12 -5.37 2.29
N VAL A 167 1.98 -6.02 2.05
CA VAL A 167 1.22 -6.77 3.08
C VAL A 167 2.08 -7.89 3.70
N VAL A 168 2.71 -8.74 2.88
CA VAL A 168 3.49 -9.88 3.38
C VAL A 168 4.75 -9.43 4.11
N VAL A 169 5.52 -8.50 3.53
CA VAL A 169 6.75 -8.01 4.14
C VAL A 169 6.44 -7.32 5.46
N ASN A 170 5.39 -6.49 5.50
CA ASN A 170 5.01 -5.85 6.76
C ASN A 170 4.65 -6.91 7.83
N ALA A 171 3.84 -7.91 7.48
CA ALA A 171 3.55 -9.00 8.41
C ALA A 171 4.81 -9.71 8.94
N LEU A 172 5.78 -9.98 8.06
CA LEU A 172 7.06 -10.58 8.44
C LEU A 172 7.88 -9.66 9.37
N THR A 173 7.80 -8.34 9.22
CA THR A 173 8.49 -7.42 10.14
C THR A 173 7.90 -7.44 11.55
N HIS A 174 6.57 -7.46 11.70
CA HIS A 174 5.91 -7.59 13.01
C HIS A 174 6.21 -8.94 13.67
N LEU A 175 6.11 -10.03 12.90
CA LEU A 175 6.43 -11.38 13.37
C LEU A 175 7.92 -11.51 13.75
N GLY A 176 8.81 -10.88 12.97
CA GLY A 176 10.24 -10.83 13.26
C GLY A 176 10.53 -10.08 14.54
N ALA A 177 9.95 -8.89 14.73
CA ALA A 177 10.07 -8.10 15.96
C ALA A 177 9.59 -8.90 17.19
N TRP A 178 8.42 -9.54 17.09
CA TRP A 178 7.90 -10.43 18.13
C TRP A 178 8.85 -11.60 18.42
N SER A 179 9.41 -12.23 17.39
CA SER A 179 10.31 -13.39 17.56
C SER A 179 11.63 -13.01 18.26
N VAL A 180 12.12 -11.79 18.02
CA VAL A 180 13.38 -11.30 18.61
C VAL A 180 13.17 -10.76 20.02
N ARG A 181 12.11 -9.98 20.25
CA ARG A 181 11.88 -9.27 21.53
C ARG A 181 10.98 -10.03 22.50
N GLY A 182 10.18 -10.97 22.01
CA GLY A 182 9.23 -11.75 22.81
C GLY A 182 8.02 -10.95 23.30
N ASP A 183 7.84 -9.72 22.83
CA ASP A 183 6.77 -8.81 23.23
C ASP A 183 5.76 -8.56 22.10
N TYR A 184 4.53 -8.21 22.49
CA TYR A 184 3.55 -7.72 21.54
C TYR A 184 4.02 -6.39 20.97
N ASN A 185 3.84 -6.23 19.66
CA ASN A 185 4.01 -4.96 18.97
C ASN A 185 2.70 -4.56 18.30
N PRO A 186 2.33 -3.27 18.30
CA PRO A 186 1.10 -2.80 17.66
C PRO A 186 1.08 -3.22 16.19
N GLY A 187 0.01 -3.89 15.76
CA GLY A 187 -0.11 -4.47 14.42
C GLY A 187 0.14 -5.98 14.35
N LEU A 188 0.72 -6.60 15.39
CA LEU A 188 1.06 -8.03 15.39
C LEU A 188 -0.17 -8.94 15.19
N LEU A 189 -1.32 -8.59 15.75
CA LEU A 189 -2.51 -9.44 15.66
C LEU A 189 -2.99 -9.50 14.21
N THR A 190 -3.27 -8.35 13.61
CA THR A 190 -3.72 -8.24 12.21
C THR A 190 -2.64 -8.68 11.23
N ALA A 191 -1.36 -8.44 11.52
CA ALA A 191 -0.25 -9.02 10.74
C ALA A 191 -0.36 -10.55 10.64
N SER A 192 -0.64 -11.20 11.78
CA SER A 192 -0.68 -12.67 11.89
C SER A 192 -1.95 -13.27 11.29
N ILE A 193 -3.13 -12.71 11.61
CA ILE A 193 -4.42 -13.32 11.26
C ILE A 193 -5.00 -12.81 9.94
N LEU A 194 -4.53 -11.65 9.47
CA LEU A 194 -5.09 -10.98 8.29
C LEU A 194 -4.06 -10.84 7.17
N PHE A 195 -2.93 -10.16 7.42
CA PHE A 195 -1.94 -9.90 6.38
C PHE A 195 -1.31 -11.18 5.84
N LEU A 196 -0.75 -12.01 6.72
CA LEU A 196 -0.03 -13.19 6.27
C LEU A 196 -0.96 -14.15 5.50
N PRO A 197 -2.17 -14.49 5.98
CA PRO A 197 -3.07 -15.35 5.22
C PRO A 197 -3.51 -14.73 3.89
N ILE A 198 -3.92 -13.45 3.86
CA ILE A 198 -4.42 -12.80 2.64
C ILE A 198 -3.30 -12.61 1.62
N GLY A 199 -2.13 -12.16 2.06
CA GLY A 199 -0.97 -11.93 1.21
C GLY A 199 -0.47 -13.22 0.55
N LEU A 200 -0.29 -14.29 1.34
CA LEU A 200 0.12 -15.60 0.81
C LEU A 200 -0.95 -16.21 -0.11
N THR A 201 -2.23 -16.12 0.26
CA THR A 201 -3.33 -16.62 -0.58
C THR A 201 -3.39 -15.86 -1.90
N THR A 202 -3.14 -14.55 -1.89
CA THR A 202 -3.09 -13.73 -3.10
C THR A 202 -2.01 -14.21 -4.06
N TYR A 203 -0.78 -14.41 -3.57
CA TYR A 203 0.31 -14.94 -4.40
C TYR A 203 0.01 -16.33 -4.94
N LEU A 204 -0.49 -17.23 -4.09
CA LEU A 204 -0.86 -18.58 -4.50
C LEU A 204 -1.96 -18.57 -5.57
N TRP A 205 -2.97 -17.73 -5.41
CA TRP A 205 -4.09 -17.64 -6.33
C TRP A 205 -3.67 -17.06 -7.69
N ILE A 206 -2.93 -15.95 -7.69
CA ILE A 206 -2.42 -15.33 -8.92
C ILE A 206 -1.48 -16.31 -9.65
N PHE A 207 -0.58 -16.99 -8.93
CA PHE A 207 0.31 -17.99 -9.53
C PHE A 207 -0.46 -19.15 -10.17
N ARG A 208 -1.39 -19.77 -9.44
CA ARG A 208 -2.16 -20.92 -9.92
C ARG A 208 -3.11 -20.58 -11.07
N SER A 209 -3.54 -19.32 -11.16
CA SER A 209 -4.36 -18.84 -12.28
C SER A 209 -3.58 -18.61 -13.58
N GLY A 210 -2.24 -18.65 -13.53
CA GLY A 210 -1.40 -18.36 -14.68
C GLY A 210 -1.29 -16.88 -15.04
N VAL A 211 -1.94 -15.98 -14.29
CA VAL A 211 -1.90 -14.52 -14.53
C VAL A 211 -0.51 -13.94 -14.31
N ALA A 212 0.28 -14.51 -13.39
CA ALA A 212 1.68 -14.13 -13.19
C ALA A 212 2.59 -15.35 -13.04
N ARG A 213 3.81 -15.22 -13.56
CA ARG A 213 4.88 -16.21 -13.37
C ARG A 213 5.63 -15.95 -12.05
N TRP A 214 6.38 -16.94 -11.60
CA TRP A 214 7.16 -16.84 -10.36
C TRP A 214 8.17 -15.68 -10.36
N GLN A 215 8.71 -15.29 -11.53
CA GLN A 215 9.65 -14.16 -11.63
C GLN A 215 8.99 -12.85 -11.19
N ALA A 216 7.73 -12.63 -11.56
CA ALA A 216 6.99 -11.44 -11.16
C ALA A 216 6.70 -11.42 -9.66
N ILE A 217 6.45 -12.59 -9.06
CA ILE A 217 6.27 -12.76 -7.60
C ILE A 217 7.59 -12.48 -6.87
N ALA A 218 8.70 -13.04 -7.34
CA ALA A 218 10.01 -12.78 -6.75
C ALA A 218 10.39 -11.30 -6.87
N ALA A 219 10.14 -10.68 -8.03
CA ALA A 219 10.38 -9.25 -8.25
C ALA A 219 9.51 -8.37 -7.35
N SER A 220 8.23 -8.71 -7.14
CA SER A 220 7.37 -7.93 -6.26
C SER A 220 7.79 -8.06 -4.79
N LEU A 221 8.17 -9.24 -4.34
CA LEU A 221 8.71 -9.45 -2.99
C LEU A 221 10.02 -8.68 -2.78
N GLY A 222 10.92 -8.70 -3.77
CA GLY A 222 12.14 -7.89 -3.75
C GLY A 222 11.82 -6.38 -3.69
N TRP A 223 10.84 -5.92 -4.47
CA TRP A 223 10.38 -4.54 -4.43
C TRP A 223 9.80 -4.16 -3.05
N GLY A 224 8.95 -5.01 -2.45
CA GLY A 224 8.37 -4.76 -1.12
C GLY A 224 9.40 -4.79 0.00
N GLY A 225 10.39 -5.69 -0.07
CA GLY A 225 11.52 -5.72 0.86
C GLY A 225 12.37 -4.45 0.78
N LEU A 226 12.71 -4.02 -0.43
CA LEU A 226 13.45 -2.77 -0.64
C LEU A 226 12.63 -1.54 -0.23
N ALA A 227 11.30 -1.56 -0.38
CA ALA A 227 10.44 -0.51 0.15
C ALA A 227 10.59 -0.35 1.68
N HIS A 228 10.65 -1.45 2.43
CA HIS A 228 10.86 -1.40 3.89
C HIS A 228 12.27 -0.90 4.25
N VAL A 229 13.29 -1.29 3.47
CA VAL A 229 14.65 -0.76 3.64
C VAL A 229 14.70 0.75 3.40
N ILE A 230 14.08 1.23 2.31
CA ILE A 230 13.98 2.67 2.00
C ILE A 230 13.22 3.39 3.11
N MET A 231 12.14 2.79 3.62
CA MET A 231 11.34 3.36 4.70
C MET A 231 12.16 3.51 5.98
N ILE A 232 12.73 2.43 6.50
CA ILE A 232 13.53 2.42 7.74
C ILE A 232 14.78 3.30 7.60
N GLY A 233 15.54 3.10 6.52
CA GLY A 233 16.74 3.87 6.24
C GLY A 233 16.45 5.36 6.04
N GLY A 234 15.36 5.70 5.35
CA GLY A 234 14.94 7.09 5.15
C GLY A 234 14.51 7.77 6.44
N MET A 235 13.79 7.08 7.33
CA MET A 235 13.48 7.58 8.68
C MET A 235 14.76 7.84 9.49
N ILE A 236 15.73 6.93 9.45
CA ILE A 236 17.01 7.12 10.15
C ILE A 236 17.78 8.31 9.56
N LEU A 237 17.89 8.40 8.23
CA LEU A 237 18.63 9.46 7.55
C LEU A 237 17.99 10.85 7.74
N SER A 238 16.65 10.93 7.72
CA SER A 238 15.94 12.21 7.84
C SER A 238 15.63 12.62 9.28
N GLY A 239 15.22 11.67 10.12
CA GLY A 239 14.81 11.92 11.51
C GLY A 239 15.99 11.92 12.49
N TRP A 240 16.82 10.87 12.44
CA TRP A 240 17.91 10.67 13.40
C TRP A 240 19.20 11.38 12.98
N LEU A 241 19.76 11.01 11.82
CA LEU A 241 21.02 11.58 11.31
C LEU A 241 20.85 12.97 10.70
N GLN A 242 19.63 13.30 10.28
CA GLN A 242 19.27 14.56 9.62
C GLN A 242 20.15 14.91 8.41
N THR A 243 20.68 13.91 7.71
CA THR A 243 21.55 14.10 6.53
C THR A 243 20.75 14.44 5.27
N ILE A 244 19.46 14.13 5.26
CA ILE A 244 18.51 14.52 4.21
C ILE A 244 17.28 15.19 4.82
N SER A 245 16.61 16.07 4.08
CA SER A 245 15.35 16.66 4.54
C SER A 245 14.21 15.63 4.50
N GLU A 246 13.23 15.76 5.40
CA GLU A 246 12.02 14.92 5.37
C GLU A 246 11.29 15.02 4.02
N ILE A 247 11.23 16.22 3.42
CA ILE A 247 10.61 16.44 2.10
C ILE A 247 11.33 15.63 1.02
N THR A 248 12.66 15.60 1.04
CA THR A 248 13.45 14.79 0.10
C THR A 248 13.14 13.30 0.28
N TYR A 249 13.12 12.82 1.53
CA TYR A 249 12.75 11.44 1.83
C TYR A 249 11.34 11.10 1.34
N PHE A 250 10.35 11.96 1.61
CA PHE A 250 8.97 11.77 1.16
C PHE A 250 8.85 11.73 -0.36
N ALA A 251 9.55 12.61 -1.07
CA ALA A 251 9.58 12.61 -2.53
C ALA A 251 10.17 11.30 -3.10
N LEU A 252 11.25 10.78 -2.50
CA LEU A 252 11.83 9.50 -2.88
C LEU A 252 10.84 8.34 -2.65
N LEU A 253 10.09 8.37 -1.55
CA LEU A 253 9.11 7.33 -1.22
C LEU A 253 7.92 7.35 -2.20
N VAL A 254 7.43 8.53 -2.59
CA VAL A 254 6.40 8.67 -3.63
C VAL A 254 6.94 8.17 -4.97
N GLY A 255 8.17 8.55 -5.33
CA GLY A 255 8.84 8.06 -6.54
C GLY A 255 8.97 6.55 -6.58
N TRP A 256 9.33 5.93 -5.46
CA TRP A 256 9.38 4.47 -5.31
C TRP A 256 8.00 3.82 -5.51
N SER A 257 6.95 4.42 -4.93
CA SER A 257 5.58 3.91 -4.94
C SER A 257 4.94 3.87 -6.32
N ILE A 258 5.37 4.72 -7.26
CA ILE A 258 4.85 4.73 -8.64
C ILE A 258 5.58 3.76 -9.58
N LEU A 259 6.79 3.30 -9.23
CA LEU A 259 7.60 2.40 -10.07
C LEU A 259 6.85 1.16 -10.56
N PRO A 260 6.01 0.47 -9.75
CA PRO A 260 5.34 -0.74 -10.20
C PRO A 260 4.48 -0.59 -11.46
N VAL A 261 4.00 0.62 -11.78
CA VAL A 261 3.20 0.86 -12.99
C VAL A 261 4.04 0.88 -14.27
N PHE A 262 5.33 1.18 -14.13
CA PHE A 262 6.28 1.22 -15.24
C PHE A 262 7.02 -0.10 -15.44
N LEU A 263 7.01 -0.98 -14.43
CA LEU A 263 7.70 -2.25 -14.44
C LEU A 263 6.77 -3.40 -14.86
N PHE A 264 7.33 -4.37 -15.60
CA PHE A 264 6.63 -5.60 -16.04
C PHE A 264 5.26 -5.33 -16.67
N ARG A 265 5.25 -4.80 -17.89
CA ARG A 265 4.05 -4.92 -18.74
C ARG A 265 3.87 -6.41 -19.03
N ALA A 266 2.69 -6.95 -18.74
CA ALA A 266 2.37 -8.30 -19.18
C ALA A 266 2.49 -8.30 -20.71
N GLU A 267 3.48 -9.03 -21.24
CA GLU A 267 3.50 -9.39 -22.65
C GLU A 267 2.24 -10.22 -22.87
N LYS A 268 1.29 -9.66 -23.63
CA LYS A 268 0.08 -10.37 -24.04
C LYS A 268 0.44 -11.49 -25.00
#